data_AF-A0A813D3J8-F1
#
_entry.id   AF-A0A813D3J8-F1
#
_cell.length_a   1.000
_cell.length_b   1.000
_cell.length_c   1.000
_cell.angle_alpha   90.00
_cell.angle_beta   90.00
_cell.angle_gamma   90.00
#
_symmetry.space_group_name_H-M   'P 1'
#
loop_
_entity.id
_entity.type
_entity.pdbx_description
1 polymer ?
#
loop_
_entity_poly.entity_id
_entity_poly.type
_entity_poly.pdbx_seq_one_letter_code
_entity_poly.pdbx_strand_id
1 'polypeptide(L)'
;PVILVTPQNVSEYVPDPHPAYEFLHLAHRADYLRCYLLHNYGGVYLDVDTICLRSLAELFDVVEGGQIDAVGYDGSQWGEFVGISDMGPFRPGSELTQLWFNALHGKLHERLREIRAQRTDVFYWQEILRDIFVPCSLMHKERISASLMAYNPEQ
;
A
#
# COMPACT_ATOMS: atom_id res chain seq x y z
N PRO A 1 -19.05 9.10 4.19
CA PRO A 1 -19.90 8.13 3.45
C PRO A 1 -19.09 6.85 3.22
N VAL A 2 -19.74 5.68 3.18
CA VAL A 2 -19.08 4.41 2.83
C VAL A 2 -19.20 4.20 1.32
N ILE A 3 -18.08 3.87 0.67
CA ILE A 3 -18.02 3.59 -0.76
C ILE A 3 -17.68 2.11 -0.95
N LEU A 4 -18.53 1.38 -1.67
CA LEU A 4 -18.24 0.02 -2.10
C LEU A 4 -17.66 0.04 -3.51
N VAL A 5 -16.39 -0.31 -3.63
CA VAL A 5 -15.72 -0.46 -4.94
C VAL A 5 -15.95 -1.87 -5.46
N THR A 6 -16.46 -1.97 -6.68
CA THR A 6 -16.78 -3.21 -7.40
C THR A 6 -16.14 -3.19 -8.78
N PRO A 7 -16.12 -4.31 -9.52
CA PRO A 7 -15.64 -4.32 -10.90
C PRO A 7 -16.36 -3.33 -11.84
N GLN A 8 -17.58 -2.88 -11.49
CA GLN A 8 -18.37 -1.96 -12.31
C GLN A 8 -17.97 -0.48 -12.10
N ASN A 9 -17.41 -0.12 -10.95
CA ASN A 9 -17.05 1.26 -10.63
C ASN A 9 -15.56 1.45 -10.28
N VAL A 10 -14.74 0.39 -10.33
CA VAL A 10 -13.30 0.48 -10.00
C VAL A 10 -12.58 1.54 -10.85
N SER A 11 -13.01 1.74 -12.11
CA SER A 11 -12.46 2.76 -13.00
C SER A 11 -12.75 4.20 -12.56
N GLU A 12 -13.68 4.43 -11.64
CA GLU A 12 -13.92 5.77 -11.07
C GLU A 12 -12.83 6.16 -10.06
N TYR A 13 -12.16 5.17 -9.47
CA TYR A 13 -11.11 5.34 -8.46
C TYR A 13 -9.71 5.00 -9.00
N VAL A 14 -9.67 4.19 -10.06
CA VAL A 14 -8.45 3.74 -10.74
C VAL A 14 -8.71 3.88 -12.25
N PRO A 15 -8.76 5.12 -12.79
CA PRO A 15 -9.19 5.36 -14.17
C PRO A 15 -8.23 4.81 -15.24
N ASP A 16 -6.96 4.67 -14.89
CA ASP A 16 -5.86 4.28 -15.77
C ASP A 16 -5.00 3.18 -15.13
N PRO A 17 -5.58 1.99 -14.87
CA PRO A 17 -4.84 0.89 -14.28
C PRO A 17 -3.74 0.43 -15.25
N HIS A 18 -2.64 -0.07 -14.69
CA HIS A 18 -1.56 -0.63 -15.48
C HIS A 18 -2.09 -1.74 -16.41
N PRO A 19 -1.64 -1.86 -17.68
CA PRO A 19 -2.17 -2.86 -18.61
C PRO A 19 -1.98 -4.33 -18.23
N ALA A 20 -1.26 -4.62 -17.14
CA ALA A 20 -1.15 -5.96 -16.57
C ALA A 20 -2.31 -6.30 -15.61
N TYR A 21 -3.00 -5.30 -15.07
CA TYR A 21 -3.96 -5.42 -13.97
C TYR A 21 -5.07 -6.45 -14.25
N GLU A 22 -5.61 -6.45 -15.48
CA GLU A 22 -6.68 -7.39 -15.87
C GLU A 22 -6.23 -8.87 -15.85
N PHE A 23 -4.93 -9.14 -15.91
CA PHE A 23 -4.39 -10.50 -15.92
C PHE A 23 -3.94 -10.97 -14.54
N LEU A 24 -3.82 -10.05 -13.56
CA LEU A 24 -3.42 -10.38 -12.20
C LEU A 24 -4.50 -11.23 -11.51
N HIS A 25 -4.06 -12.15 -10.64
CA HIS A 25 -4.97 -12.88 -9.76
C HIS A 25 -5.49 -11.96 -8.65
N LEU A 26 -6.52 -12.40 -7.93
CA LEU A 26 -7.27 -11.52 -7.01
C LEU A 26 -6.41 -10.91 -5.89
N ALA A 27 -5.44 -11.65 -5.33
CA ALA A 27 -4.58 -11.11 -4.28
C ALA A 27 -3.62 -10.06 -4.85
N HIS A 28 -3.01 -10.30 -6.02
CA HIS A 28 -2.18 -9.29 -6.69
C HIS A 28 -2.98 -8.08 -7.19
N ARG A 29 -4.26 -8.25 -7.54
CA ARG A 29 -5.16 -7.11 -7.78
C ARG A 29 -5.38 -6.29 -6.50
N ALA A 30 -5.52 -6.93 -5.34
CA ALA A 30 -5.62 -6.22 -4.06
C ALA A 30 -4.32 -5.48 -3.72
N ASP A 31 -3.16 -6.06 -4.00
CA ASP A 31 -1.84 -5.42 -3.85
C ASP A 31 -1.69 -4.19 -4.78
N TYR A 32 -2.13 -4.33 -6.04
CA TYR A 32 -2.17 -3.21 -6.98
C TYR A 32 -3.08 -2.09 -6.50
N LEU A 33 -4.32 -2.44 -6.13
CA LEU A 33 -5.33 -1.47 -5.71
C LEU A 33 -4.91 -0.76 -4.43
N ARG A 34 -4.33 -1.44 -3.43
CA ARG A 34 -3.88 -0.75 -2.21
C ARG A 34 -2.78 0.25 -2.50
N CYS A 35 -1.81 -0.12 -3.34
CA CYS A 35 -0.74 0.80 -3.75
C CYS A 35 -1.32 2.03 -4.48
N TYR A 36 -2.14 1.78 -5.49
CA TYR A 36 -2.73 2.84 -6.31
C TYR A 36 -3.60 3.78 -5.46
N LEU A 37 -4.49 3.23 -4.63
CA LEU A 37 -5.41 4.02 -3.82
C LEU A 37 -4.68 4.79 -2.72
N LEU A 38 -3.74 4.18 -2.00
CA LEU A 38 -2.96 4.87 -0.97
C LEU A 38 -2.06 5.96 -1.55
N HIS A 39 -1.52 5.77 -2.76
CA HIS A 39 -0.75 6.81 -3.43
C HIS A 39 -1.62 8.01 -3.81
N ASN A 40 -2.79 7.78 -4.41
CA ASN A 40 -3.63 8.85 -4.93
C ASN A 40 -4.51 9.52 -3.88
N TYR A 41 -4.99 8.77 -2.89
CA TYR A 41 -5.96 9.23 -1.89
C TYR A 41 -5.42 9.24 -0.46
N GLY A 42 -4.29 8.57 -0.20
CA GLY A 42 -3.75 8.43 1.16
C GLY A 42 -4.64 7.56 2.04
N GLY A 43 -4.54 7.80 3.35
CA GLY A 43 -5.36 7.10 4.34
C GLY A 43 -4.80 5.75 4.77
N VAL A 44 -5.65 4.91 5.33
CA VAL A 44 -5.29 3.62 5.92
C VAL A 44 -5.78 2.48 5.03
N TYR A 45 -4.96 1.45 4.85
CA TYR A 45 -5.39 0.17 4.31
C TYR A 45 -5.46 -0.87 5.44
N LEU A 46 -6.50 -1.69 5.42
CA LEU A 46 -6.67 -2.82 6.33
C LEU A 46 -7.17 -4.01 5.51
N ASP A 47 -6.59 -5.19 5.73
CA ASP A 47 -7.14 -6.42 5.21
C ASP A 47 -8.55 -6.65 5.76
N VAL A 48 -9.40 -7.31 4.98
CA VAL A 48 -10.84 -7.47 5.29
C VAL A 48 -11.10 -8.25 6.58
N ASP A 49 -10.15 -9.06 7.02
CA ASP A 49 -10.17 -9.83 8.27
C ASP A 49 -9.54 -9.08 9.45
N THR A 50 -9.19 -7.80 9.28
CA THR A 50 -8.66 -6.95 10.34
C THR A 50 -9.79 -6.36 11.20
N ILE A 51 -9.68 -6.54 12.52
CA ILE A 51 -10.61 -5.95 13.50
C ILE A 51 -9.94 -4.76 14.16
N CYS A 52 -10.47 -3.55 13.93
CA CYS A 52 -10.04 -2.35 14.64
C CYS A 52 -10.60 -2.33 16.07
N LEU A 53 -9.71 -2.49 17.06
CA LEU A 53 -10.08 -2.42 18.48
C LEU A 53 -10.19 -0.98 19.01
N ARG A 54 -9.62 -0.01 18.29
CA ARG A 54 -9.57 1.41 18.65
C ARG A 54 -9.75 2.27 17.40
N SER A 55 -10.12 3.54 17.61
CA SER A 55 -10.13 4.53 16.53
C SER A 55 -8.71 4.78 16.02
N LEU A 56 -8.55 4.90 14.70
CA LEU A 56 -7.29 5.29 14.04
C LEU A 56 -7.26 6.78 13.70
N ALA A 57 -8.29 7.54 14.06
CA ALA A 57 -8.49 8.93 13.61
C ALA A 57 -7.33 9.85 13.98
N GLU A 58 -6.80 9.77 15.20
CA GLU A 58 -5.71 10.66 15.65
C GLU A 58 -4.38 10.38 14.94
N LEU A 59 -4.23 9.23 14.27
CA LEU A 59 -3.03 8.96 13.48
C LEU A 59 -2.97 9.82 12.21
N PHE A 60 -4.11 10.36 11.75
CA PHE A 60 -4.14 11.24 10.58
C PHE A 60 -3.45 12.57 10.85
N ASP A 61 -3.55 13.09 12.07
CA ASP A 61 -2.89 14.35 12.49
C ASP A 61 -1.36 14.28 12.28
N VAL A 62 -0.78 13.07 12.37
CA VAL A 62 0.65 12.82 12.19
C VAL A 62 1.11 13.10 10.76
N VAL A 63 0.28 12.76 9.76
CA VAL A 63 0.64 12.91 8.33
C VAL A 63 0.20 14.25 7.74
N GLU A 64 -0.74 14.97 8.37
CA GLU A 64 -1.20 16.28 7.92
C GLU A 64 -0.10 17.36 7.92
N GLY A 65 0.90 17.23 8.82
CA GLY A 65 2.03 18.16 8.92
C GLY A 65 3.00 18.13 7.72
N GLY A 66 2.84 17.19 6.77
CA GLY A 66 3.60 17.11 5.52
C GLY A 66 5.06 16.63 5.64
N GLN A 67 5.61 16.55 6.85
CA GLN A 67 6.96 16.04 7.11
C GLN A 67 6.99 14.50 7.13
N ILE A 68 5.92 13.89 7.62
CA ILE A 68 5.72 12.45 7.70
C ILE A 68 4.94 11.97 6.47
N ASP A 69 5.37 10.85 5.90
CA ASP A 69 4.78 10.23 4.73
C ASP A 69 3.81 9.10 5.10
N ALA A 70 4.09 8.41 6.20
CA ALA A 70 3.22 7.35 6.71
C ALA A 70 3.36 7.16 8.23
N VAL A 71 2.35 6.55 8.83
CA VAL A 71 2.43 6.00 10.18
C VAL A 71 2.53 4.49 10.12
N GLY A 72 3.37 3.93 10.98
CA GLY A 72 3.52 2.50 11.19
C GLY A 72 4.06 2.23 12.59
N TYR A 73 4.82 1.14 12.75
CA TYR A 73 5.34 0.67 14.04
C TYR A 73 6.87 0.52 14.01
N ASP A 74 7.50 0.38 15.17
CA ASP A 74 8.93 0.00 15.24
C ASP A 74 9.09 -1.52 15.12
N GLY A 75 9.24 -1.99 13.90
CA GLY A 75 9.67 -3.36 13.59
C GLY A 75 11.11 -3.41 13.12
N SER A 76 11.98 -2.50 13.58
CA SER A 76 13.38 -2.41 13.15
C SER A 76 14.15 -3.73 13.29
N GLN A 77 13.84 -4.53 14.32
CA GLN A 77 14.41 -5.87 14.52
C GLN A 77 14.09 -6.87 13.38
N TRP A 78 13.00 -6.64 12.64
CA TRP A 78 12.57 -7.44 11.49
C TRP A 78 12.81 -6.72 10.15
N GLY A 79 13.35 -5.49 10.18
CA GLY A 79 13.50 -4.65 9.01
C GLY A 79 12.17 -4.20 8.41
N GLU A 80 11.16 -3.96 9.23
CA GLU A 80 9.82 -3.57 8.77
C GLU A 80 9.30 -2.41 9.62
N PHE A 81 8.87 -1.30 9.01
CA PHE A 81 8.33 -0.13 9.73
C PHE A 81 6.83 0.08 9.50
N VAL A 82 6.26 -0.62 8.52
CA VAL A 82 4.83 -0.57 8.18
C VAL A 82 4.44 -1.97 7.74
N GLY A 83 3.36 -2.50 8.33
CA GLY A 83 2.81 -3.80 8.00
C GLY A 83 2.29 -3.82 6.57
N ILE A 84 2.13 -5.00 6.00
CA ILE A 84 1.54 -5.15 4.65
C ILE A 84 0.03 -5.47 4.67
N SER A 85 -0.49 -5.89 5.83
CA SER A 85 -1.90 -6.18 6.11
C SER A 85 -2.67 -4.99 6.70
N ASP A 86 -1.95 -4.09 7.36
CA ASP A 86 -2.46 -2.94 8.11
C ASP A 86 -1.47 -1.79 7.93
N MET A 87 -1.80 -0.89 7.02
CA MET A 87 -0.86 0.09 6.50
C MET A 87 -1.36 1.52 6.75
N GLY A 88 -0.49 2.36 7.31
CA GLY A 88 -0.69 3.80 7.37
C GLY A 88 -1.30 4.32 8.68
N PRO A 89 -1.87 5.55 8.66
CA PRO A 89 -2.23 6.34 7.48
C PRO A 89 -1.04 6.77 6.62
N PHE A 90 -1.28 6.94 5.32
CA PHE A 90 -0.36 7.52 4.35
C PHE A 90 -0.81 8.92 3.94
N ARG A 91 0.18 9.79 3.71
CA ARG A 91 -0.02 11.05 3.01
C ARG A 91 -0.07 10.78 1.50
N PRO A 92 -1.11 11.25 0.78
CA PRO A 92 -1.20 11.09 -0.68
C PRO A 92 -0.05 11.82 -1.38
N GLY A 93 0.46 11.25 -2.47
CA GLY A 93 1.54 11.82 -3.27
C GLY A 93 2.86 12.06 -2.50
N SER A 94 3.06 11.37 -1.37
CA SER A 94 4.30 11.42 -0.60
C SER A 94 5.48 10.77 -1.33
N GLU A 95 6.71 11.05 -0.91
CA GLU A 95 7.90 10.46 -1.53
C GLU A 95 7.89 8.94 -1.39
N LEU A 96 7.51 8.43 -0.22
CA LEU A 96 7.33 7.00 0.02
C LEU A 96 6.29 6.38 -0.94
N THR A 97 5.07 6.93 -1.01
CA THR A 97 4.03 6.35 -1.88
C THR A 97 4.38 6.48 -3.35
N GLN A 98 5.04 7.57 -3.76
CA GLN A 98 5.52 7.77 -5.12
C GLN A 98 6.58 6.73 -5.51
N LEU A 99 7.53 6.46 -4.62
CA LEU A 99 8.54 5.44 -4.85
C LEU A 99 7.92 4.05 -4.95
N TRP A 100 7.01 3.71 -4.03
CA TRP A 100 6.28 2.44 -4.08
C TRP A 100 5.48 2.29 -5.38
N PHE A 101 4.70 3.30 -5.76
CA PHE A 101 3.90 3.32 -6.98
C PHE A 101 4.77 3.10 -8.23
N ASN A 102 5.88 3.83 -8.33
CA ASN A 102 6.81 3.71 -9.46
C ASN A 102 7.48 2.33 -9.52
N ALA A 103 7.93 1.81 -8.37
CA ALA A 103 8.58 0.51 -8.30
C ALA A 103 7.61 -0.63 -8.68
N LEU A 104 6.36 -0.56 -8.20
CA LEU A 104 5.31 -1.51 -8.56
C LEU A 104 4.99 -1.44 -10.06
N HIS A 105 4.76 -0.25 -10.61
CA HIS A 105 4.50 -0.08 -12.04
C HIS A 105 5.69 -0.52 -12.90
N GLY A 106 6.92 -0.26 -12.47
CA GLY A 106 8.14 -0.76 -13.13
C GLY A 106 8.18 -2.28 -13.17
N LYS A 107 7.92 -2.94 -12.04
CA LYS A 107 7.87 -4.40 -11.93
C LYS A 107 6.80 -5.02 -12.84
N LEU A 108 5.62 -4.40 -12.90
CA LEU A 108 4.56 -4.81 -13.83
C LEU A 108 4.97 -4.62 -15.30
N HIS A 109 5.66 -3.54 -15.61
CA HIS A 109 6.12 -3.25 -16.97
C HIS A 109 7.15 -4.28 -17.45
N GLU A 110 8.11 -4.67 -16.60
CA GLU A 110 9.13 -5.67 -16.89
C GLU A 110 8.53 -7.01 -17.33
N ARG A 111 7.43 -7.44 -16.67
CA ARG A 111 6.75 -8.72 -16.97
C ARG A 111 5.59 -8.58 -17.93
N LEU A 112 5.24 -7.37 -18.39
CA LEU A 112 4.04 -7.12 -19.19
C LEU A 112 3.98 -7.95 -20.47
N ARG A 113 5.11 -8.16 -21.15
CA ARG A 113 5.17 -9.00 -22.36
C ARG A 113 4.78 -10.44 -22.08
N GLU A 114 5.30 -11.00 -21.00
CA GLU A 114 5.04 -12.37 -20.57
C GLU A 114 3.59 -12.54 -20.11
N ILE A 115 3.11 -11.63 -19.26
CA ILE A 115 1.72 -11.59 -18.78
C ILE A 115 0.74 -11.55 -19.95
N ARG A 116 0.98 -10.70 -20.95
CA ARG A 116 0.12 -10.62 -22.14
C ARG A 116 0.17 -11.87 -23.00
N ALA A 117 1.34 -12.48 -23.15
CA ALA A 117 1.51 -13.70 -23.94
C ALA A 117 0.80 -14.89 -23.28
N GLN A 118 0.91 -15.03 -21.96
CA GLN A 118 0.31 -16.13 -21.21
C GLN A 118 -1.13 -15.84 -20.74
N ARG A 119 -1.55 -14.57 -20.79
CA ARG A 119 -2.85 -14.07 -20.30
C ARG A 119 -3.13 -14.45 -18.84
N THR A 120 -2.08 -14.50 -18.03
CA THR A 120 -2.17 -14.90 -16.63
C THR A 120 -1.17 -14.10 -15.80
N ASP A 121 -1.42 -14.07 -14.50
CA ASP A 121 -0.45 -13.65 -13.52
C ASP A 121 0.77 -14.57 -13.53
N VAL A 122 1.96 -13.99 -13.49
CA VAL A 122 3.27 -14.68 -13.58
C VAL A 122 4.18 -14.35 -12.40
N PHE A 123 3.67 -13.59 -11.42
CA PHE A 123 4.41 -13.18 -10.25
C PHE A 123 4.31 -14.24 -9.15
N TYR A 124 5.36 -14.35 -8.35
CA TYR A 124 5.29 -15.05 -7.07
C TYR A 124 4.46 -14.22 -6.06
N TRP A 125 3.84 -14.88 -5.08
CA TRP A 125 2.75 -14.29 -4.26
C TRP A 125 3.10 -12.99 -3.51
N GLN A 126 4.38 -12.74 -3.20
CA GLN A 126 4.84 -11.57 -2.47
C GLN A 126 5.53 -10.52 -3.36
N GLU A 127 5.73 -10.84 -4.64
CA GLU A 127 6.70 -10.18 -5.52
C GLU A 127 6.33 -8.74 -5.87
N ILE A 128 5.03 -8.40 -5.84
CA ILE A 128 4.55 -7.05 -6.19
C ILE A 128 4.09 -6.23 -4.97
N LEU A 129 4.14 -6.80 -3.77
CA LEU A 129 3.84 -6.10 -2.52
C LEU A 129 5.05 -6.11 -1.59
N ARG A 130 5.30 -7.21 -0.86
CA ARG A 130 6.33 -7.25 0.19
C ARG A 130 7.71 -6.95 -0.36
N ASP A 131 8.06 -7.57 -1.48
CA ASP A 131 9.39 -7.44 -2.11
C ASP A 131 9.63 -6.04 -2.70
N ILE A 132 8.59 -5.21 -2.81
CA ILE A 132 8.67 -3.83 -3.29
C ILE A 132 8.54 -2.85 -2.12
N PHE A 133 7.44 -2.95 -1.38
CA PHE A 133 7.06 -1.96 -0.36
C PHE A 133 8.00 -1.97 0.83
N VAL A 134 8.44 -3.13 1.32
CA VAL A 134 9.33 -3.19 2.49
C VAL A 134 10.68 -2.49 2.20
N PRO A 135 11.36 -2.74 1.07
CA PRO A 135 12.51 -1.92 0.68
C PRO A 135 12.19 -0.42 0.54
N CYS A 136 11.05 -0.06 -0.05
CA CYS A 136 10.63 1.34 -0.19
C CYS A 136 10.48 2.04 1.16
N SER A 137 9.84 1.38 2.13
CA SER A 137 9.61 1.90 3.47
C SER A 137 10.92 2.02 4.25
N LEU A 138 11.85 1.06 4.12
CA LEU A 138 13.17 1.15 4.73
C LEU A 138 13.99 2.33 4.20
N MET A 139 13.92 2.63 2.90
CA MET A 139 14.59 3.79 2.31
C MET A 139 14.00 5.12 2.82
N HIS A 140 12.73 5.14 3.25
CA HIS A 140 12.03 6.33 3.75
C HIS A 140 11.75 6.27 5.26
N LYS A 141 12.47 5.45 6.03
CA LYS A 141 12.20 5.22 7.45
C LYS A 141 12.14 6.51 8.29
N GLU A 142 12.94 7.53 7.94
CA GLU A 142 12.97 8.83 8.64
C GLU A 142 11.68 9.65 8.42
N ARG A 143 10.88 9.29 7.42
CA ARG A 143 9.56 9.88 7.12
C ARG A 143 8.41 8.98 7.57
N ILE A 144 8.68 7.93 8.32
CA ILE A 144 7.68 7.02 8.88
C ILE A 144 7.63 7.24 10.39
N SER A 145 6.47 7.62 10.91
CA SER A 145 6.29 7.74 12.35
C SER A 145 5.96 6.39 12.98
N ALA A 146 6.58 6.08 14.12
CA ALA A 146 6.25 4.93 14.96
C ALA A 146 5.05 5.18 15.91
N SER A 147 4.28 6.26 15.70
CA SER A 147 3.15 6.64 16.55
C SER A 147 2.08 5.55 16.73
N LEU A 148 2.01 4.55 15.85
CA LEU A 148 1.10 3.41 16.03
C LEU A 148 1.41 2.62 17.31
N MET A 149 2.68 2.55 17.73
CA MET A 149 3.07 1.84 18.96
C MET A 149 2.60 2.54 20.23
N ALA A 150 2.64 3.87 20.26
CA ALA A 150 2.15 4.65 21.40
C ALA A 150 0.64 4.46 21.64
N TYR A 151 -0.07 4.01 20.59
CA TYR A 151 -1.49 3.73 20.62
C TYR A 151 -1.85 2.35 21.22
N ASN A 152 -0.86 1.48 21.44
CA ASN A 152 -1.02 0.13 21.95
C ASN A 152 -0.18 -0.09 23.23
N PRO A 153 -0.59 0.46 24.39
CA PRO A 153 0.23 0.53 25.61
C PRO A 153 0.40 -0.80 26.36
N GLU A 154 -0.13 -1.92 25.84
CA GLU A 154 -0.02 -3.25 26.45
C GLU A 154 1.08 -4.13 25.81
N GLN A 155 1.96 -3.55 24.99
CA GLN A 155 3.25 -4.17 24.63
C GLN A 155 4.36 -3.80 25.61
#